data_AF-A0A1J5BSP1-F1
#
_entry.id   AF-A0A1J5BSP1-F1
#
_cell.length_a   1.000
_cell.length_b   1.000
_cell.length_c   1.000
_cell.angle_alpha   90.00
_cell.angle_beta   90.00
_cell.angle_gamma   90.00
#
_symmetry.space_group_name_H-M   'P 1'
#
loop_
_entity.id
_entity.type
_entity.pdbx_description
1 polymer ?
#
loop_
_entity_poly.entity_id
_entity_poly.type
_entity_poly.pdbx_seq_one_letter_code
_entity_poly.pdbx_strand_id
1 'polypeptide(L)'
;MVTIITTSQNFYISGCVTKEIEKICQWNRVIVPQTKVLLVNHEFGHIYPDMDVLVALGLPIIEDCCTTFFSQNTAGRVGTYGDFSTYSFSKFFPVPMGGLLIDNRNTPCSHVSAIDAETKANLTEVLNREIPDLAKLLTKRKKIFEYGIERFRQLGFEERFKQDKLTVPVAMMIRNKGIIRDLPALKTELWRHGIEASVFYGEDAFFVPSHQNLTEADVDYFFQIIQSFIQKAL
;
A
#
# COMPACT_ATOMS: atom_id res chain seq x y z
N MET A 1 17.58 -2.72 -17.80
CA MET A 1 16.17 -2.27 -17.77
C MET A 1 15.47 -2.99 -16.62
N VAL A 2 14.68 -2.24 -15.85
CA VAL A 2 13.85 -2.77 -14.76
C VAL A 2 12.44 -3.05 -15.27
N THR A 3 11.88 -4.22 -14.98
CA THR A 3 10.46 -4.46 -15.20
C THR A 3 9.72 -4.28 -13.89
N ILE A 4 8.77 -3.35 -13.86
CA ILE A 4 7.92 -3.11 -12.69
C ILE A 4 6.66 -3.95 -12.81
N ILE A 5 6.37 -4.73 -11.77
CA ILE A 5 5.18 -5.57 -11.63
C ILE A 5 4.43 -5.05 -10.40
N THR A 6 3.09 -4.97 -10.46
CA THR A 6 2.27 -4.50 -9.33
C THR A 6 1.13 -5.48 -9.05
N THR A 7 0.67 -5.53 -7.79
CA THR A 7 -0.46 -6.39 -7.38
C THR A 7 -1.71 -6.19 -8.23
N SER A 8 -2.06 -4.95 -8.55
CA SER A 8 -3.23 -4.63 -9.37
C SER A 8 -3.04 -4.90 -10.87
N GLN A 9 -1.79 -5.00 -11.34
CA GLN A 9 -1.41 -4.92 -12.75
C GLN A 9 -1.91 -3.66 -13.47
N ASN A 10 -2.33 -2.63 -12.73
CA ASN A 10 -2.72 -1.35 -13.29
C ASN A 10 -1.51 -0.71 -14.02
N PHE A 11 -1.77 0.11 -15.03
CA PHE A 11 -0.73 0.84 -15.75
C PHE A 11 -0.09 1.94 -14.89
N TYR A 12 -0.85 2.54 -13.97
CA TYR A 12 -0.37 3.64 -13.15
C TYR A 12 0.62 3.18 -12.06
N ILE A 13 1.80 3.81 -12.00
CA ILE A 13 2.78 3.68 -10.89
C ILE A 13 3.17 5.08 -10.43
N SER A 14 3.41 5.21 -9.13
CA SER A 14 3.86 6.45 -8.53
C SER A 14 5.16 6.94 -9.15
N GLY A 15 5.21 8.24 -9.44
CA GLY A 15 6.43 8.93 -9.85
C GLY A 15 7.57 8.82 -8.84
N CYS A 16 7.28 8.56 -7.56
CA CYS A 16 8.32 8.32 -6.55
C CYS A 16 9.13 7.04 -6.84
N VAL A 17 8.56 6.08 -7.57
CA VAL A 17 9.25 4.84 -7.96
C VAL A 17 9.91 5.03 -9.32
N THR A 18 9.16 5.50 -10.31
CA THR A 18 9.67 5.57 -11.69
C THR A 18 10.81 6.57 -11.83
N LYS A 19 10.72 7.75 -11.18
CA LYS A 19 11.79 8.76 -11.23
C LYS A 19 13.08 8.28 -10.59
N GLU A 20 13.02 7.45 -9.54
CA GLU A 20 14.22 6.89 -8.92
C GLU A 20 14.90 5.87 -9.84
N ILE A 21 14.12 5.04 -10.53
CA ILE A 21 14.66 4.08 -11.52
C ILE A 21 15.27 4.83 -12.71
N GLU A 22 14.59 5.87 -13.20
CA GLU A 22 15.01 6.67 -14.36
C GLU A 22 16.35 7.38 -14.17
N LYS A 23 16.79 7.62 -12.91
CA LYS A 23 18.14 8.13 -12.63
C LYS A 23 19.25 7.18 -13.06
N ILE A 24 18.95 5.88 -13.16
CA ILE A 24 19.94 4.82 -13.40
C ILE A 24 19.67 4.11 -14.73
N CYS A 25 18.41 3.79 -15.03
CA CYS A 25 18.07 3.04 -16.24
C CYS A 25 16.60 3.20 -16.67
N GLN A 26 16.29 2.66 -17.85
CA GLN A 26 14.91 2.56 -18.34
C GLN A 26 14.12 1.49 -17.58
N TRP A 27 12.80 1.65 -17.56
CA TRP A 27 11.85 0.70 -16.99
C TRP A 27 10.70 0.38 -17.95
N ASN A 28 10.03 -0.76 -17.73
CA ASN A 28 8.83 -1.15 -18.46
C ASN A 28 7.85 -1.93 -17.56
N ARG A 29 6.74 -2.41 -18.13
CA ARG A 29 5.67 -3.15 -17.45
C ARG A 29 5.53 -4.61 -17.89
N VAL A 30 6.39 -5.04 -18.81
CA VAL A 30 6.32 -6.37 -19.43
C VAL A 30 7.69 -6.99 -19.39
N ILE A 31 7.76 -8.24 -18.95
CA ILE A 31 9.02 -9.01 -18.95
C ILE A 31 9.41 -9.26 -20.41
N VAL A 32 10.61 -8.83 -20.78
CA VAL A 32 11.16 -8.97 -22.14
C VAL A 32 12.61 -9.46 -22.05
N PRO A 33 13.25 -9.90 -23.15
CA PRO A 33 14.63 -10.40 -23.11
C PRO A 33 15.67 -9.42 -22.52
N GLN A 34 15.38 -8.12 -22.56
CA GLN A 34 16.22 -7.06 -22.00
C GLN A 34 15.98 -6.79 -20.51
N THR A 35 14.95 -7.39 -19.90
CA THR A 35 14.69 -7.29 -18.46
C THR A 35 15.89 -7.85 -17.68
N LYS A 36 16.41 -7.06 -16.74
CA LYS A 36 17.56 -7.43 -15.90
C LYS A 36 17.24 -7.50 -14.41
N VAL A 37 16.17 -6.82 -13.98
CA VAL A 37 15.71 -6.78 -12.60
C VAL A 37 14.19 -6.68 -12.62
N LEU A 38 13.53 -7.39 -11.72
CA LEU A 38 12.10 -7.22 -11.44
C LEU A 38 11.95 -6.34 -10.21
N LEU A 39 11.14 -5.29 -10.30
CA LEU A 39 10.66 -4.56 -9.14
C LEU A 39 9.21 -4.94 -8.92
N VAL A 40 8.93 -5.64 -7.83
CA VAL A 40 7.57 -6.11 -7.51
C VAL A 40 7.00 -5.22 -6.42
N ASN A 41 6.03 -4.40 -6.80
CA ASN A 41 5.33 -3.51 -5.89
C ASN A 41 4.09 -4.19 -5.32
N HIS A 42 4.14 -4.48 -4.02
CA HIS A 42 2.99 -4.95 -3.26
C HIS A 42 2.14 -3.75 -2.84
N GLU A 43 0.98 -3.62 -3.47
CA GLU A 43 0.17 -2.41 -3.38
C GLU A 43 -0.90 -2.47 -2.28
N PHE A 44 -1.03 -1.36 -1.54
CA PHE A 44 -2.08 -1.11 -0.55
C PHE A 44 -2.22 -2.19 0.54
N GLY A 45 -1.15 -2.93 0.85
CA GLY A 45 -1.18 -4.07 1.77
C GLY A 45 -1.43 -5.41 1.08
N HIS A 46 -1.78 -5.42 -0.21
CA HIS A 46 -2.02 -6.63 -0.98
C HIS A 46 -0.76 -7.09 -1.70
N ILE A 47 -0.48 -8.38 -1.57
CA ILE A 47 0.72 -9.02 -2.11
C ILE A 47 0.47 -9.41 -3.57
N TYR A 48 1.42 -9.11 -4.46
CA TYR A 48 1.41 -9.64 -5.83
C TYR A 48 1.27 -11.18 -5.81
N PRO A 49 0.27 -11.75 -6.50
CA PRO A 49 0.12 -13.20 -6.57
C PRO A 49 1.28 -13.82 -7.35
N ASP A 50 1.54 -15.11 -7.19
CA ASP A 50 2.49 -15.84 -8.05
C ASP A 50 3.96 -15.38 -7.93
N MET A 51 4.39 -14.94 -6.74
CA MET A 51 5.79 -14.60 -6.47
C MET A 51 6.76 -15.74 -6.82
N ASP A 52 6.38 -17.00 -6.57
CA ASP A 52 7.21 -18.16 -6.92
C ASP A 52 7.44 -18.29 -8.43
N VAL A 53 6.49 -17.87 -9.26
CA VAL A 53 6.66 -17.84 -10.72
C VAL A 53 7.73 -16.81 -11.11
N LEU A 54 7.75 -15.65 -10.45
CA LEU A 54 8.77 -14.63 -10.69
C LEU A 54 10.15 -15.09 -10.23
N VAL A 55 10.25 -15.73 -9.05
CA VAL A 55 11.50 -16.31 -8.54
C VAL A 55 12.06 -17.35 -9.51
N ALA A 56 11.20 -18.20 -10.08
CA ALA A 56 11.61 -19.24 -11.03
C ALA A 56 12.24 -18.69 -12.34
N LEU A 57 12.07 -17.40 -12.64
CA LEU A 57 12.71 -16.76 -13.80
C LEU A 57 14.23 -16.56 -13.61
N GLY A 58 14.74 -16.67 -12.38
CA GLY A 58 16.16 -16.48 -12.08
C GLY A 58 16.67 -15.04 -12.28
N LEU A 59 15.76 -14.07 -12.40
CA LEU A 59 16.08 -12.66 -12.46
C LEU A 59 16.15 -12.08 -11.04
N PRO A 60 17.07 -11.13 -10.75
CA PRO A 60 17.07 -10.42 -9.49
C PRO A 60 15.73 -9.72 -9.23
N ILE A 61 15.27 -9.77 -7.98
CA ILE A 61 13.99 -9.20 -7.55
C ILE A 61 14.22 -8.17 -6.43
N ILE A 62 13.62 -7.01 -6.58
CA ILE A 62 13.43 -6.02 -5.53
C ILE A 62 11.96 -6.01 -5.16
N GLU A 63 11.64 -6.40 -3.92
CA GLU A 63 10.27 -6.28 -3.38
C GLU A 63 10.07 -4.88 -2.81
N ASP A 64 9.10 -4.13 -3.35
CA ASP A 64 8.59 -2.93 -2.71
C ASP A 64 7.47 -3.32 -1.74
N CYS A 65 7.87 -3.46 -0.47
CA CYS A 65 7.00 -3.80 0.66
C CYS A 65 6.53 -2.56 1.45
N CYS A 66 6.59 -1.36 0.86
CA CYS A 66 6.30 -0.12 1.59
C CYS A 66 4.90 -0.08 2.18
N THR A 67 3.95 -0.83 1.62
CA THR A 67 2.58 -0.92 2.14
C THR A 67 2.22 -2.26 2.76
N THR A 68 3.14 -3.24 2.77
CA THR A 68 2.89 -4.61 3.24
C THR A 68 3.64 -4.96 4.53
N PHE A 69 4.00 -3.96 5.33
CA PHE A 69 4.82 -4.12 6.54
C PHE A 69 4.42 -5.31 7.44
N PHE A 70 3.11 -5.53 7.60
CA PHE A 70 2.55 -6.64 8.39
C PHE A 70 1.66 -7.58 7.58
N SER A 71 1.66 -7.45 6.27
CA SER A 71 0.92 -8.37 5.40
C SER A 71 1.79 -9.59 5.11
N GLN A 72 1.16 -10.76 5.02
CA GLN A 72 1.86 -12.00 4.75
C GLN A 72 1.05 -12.88 3.80
N ASN A 73 1.72 -13.83 3.13
CA ASN A 73 1.06 -14.90 2.41
C ASN A 73 1.20 -16.23 3.15
N THR A 74 0.49 -17.26 2.70
CA THR A 74 0.50 -18.58 3.33
C THR A 74 1.89 -19.23 3.38
N ALA A 75 2.80 -18.84 2.49
CA ALA A 75 4.18 -19.32 2.48
C ALA A 75 5.08 -18.59 3.51
N GLY A 76 4.65 -17.47 4.10
CA GLY A 76 5.43 -16.75 5.11
C GLY A 76 6.66 -16.02 4.55
N ARG A 77 6.68 -15.72 3.25
CA ARG A 77 7.88 -15.26 2.53
C ARG A 77 7.84 -13.83 2.00
N VAL A 78 6.77 -13.07 2.24
CA VAL A 78 6.68 -11.66 1.79
C VAL A 78 7.86 -10.85 2.34
N GLY A 79 8.58 -10.16 1.45
CA GLY A 79 9.80 -9.41 1.79
C GLY A 79 11.07 -10.28 1.91
N THR A 80 10.97 -11.56 1.53
CA THR A 80 12.10 -12.50 1.46
C THR A 80 12.05 -13.35 0.18
N TYR A 81 11.16 -13.03 -0.76
CA TYR A 81 11.18 -13.64 -2.09
C TYR A 81 12.31 -13.06 -2.93
N GLY A 82 12.51 -11.75 -2.83
CA GLY A 82 13.51 -11.05 -3.62
C GLY A 82 14.86 -10.91 -2.93
N ASP A 83 15.85 -10.55 -3.73
CA ASP A 83 17.20 -10.22 -3.28
C ASP A 83 17.23 -9.04 -2.31
N PHE A 84 16.32 -8.09 -2.53
CA PHE A 84 16.16 -6.91 -1.68
C PHE A 84 14.70 -6.64 -1.37
N SER A 85 14.45 -6.00 -0.25
CA SER A 85 13.11 -5.54 0.13
C SER A 85 13.14 -4.15 0.73
N THR A 86 12.19 -3.31 0.34
CA THR A 86 12.07 -1.94 0.85
C THR A 86 10.82 -1.77 1.68
N TYR A 87 10.94 -1.08 2.82
CA TYR A 87 9.83 -0.77 3.71
C TYR A 87 9.77 0.73 3.99
N SER A 88 8.57 1.25 4.24
CA SER A 88 8.35 2.63 4.64
C SER A 88 7.64 2.67 5.99
N PHE A 89 8.21 3.39 6.95
CA PHE A 89 7.63 3.50 8.28
C PHE A 89 6.39 4.38 8.28
N SER A 90 6.42 5.49 7.55
CA SER A 90 5.33 6.47 7.50
C SER A 90 4.04 5.95 6.85
N LYS A 91 4.10 4.79 6.18
CA LYS A 91 2.92 4.13 5.62
C LYS A 91 2.11 3.34 6.65
N PHE A 92 2.67 3.07 7.83
CA PHE A 92 2.00 2.28 8.86
C PHE A 92 2.08 2.90 10.25
N PHE A 93 3.27 3.36 10.63
CA PHE A 93 3.53 3.97 11.92
C PHE A 93 3.25 5.48 11.88
N PRO A 94 2.89 6.10 13.01
CA PRO A 94 2.65 7.53 13.12
C PRO A 94 3.97 8.32 13.14
N VAL A 95 4.79 8.16 12.11
CA VAL A 95 6.06 8.87 11.92
C VAL A 95 6.05 9.56 10.56
N PRO A 96 6.64 10.77 10.43
CA PRO A 96 6.61 11.52 9.17
C PRO A 96 7.56 10.94 8.11
N MET A 97 8.56 10.15 8.53
CA MET A 97 9.59 9.61 7.64
C MET A 97 10.18 8.30 8.14
N GLY A 98 11.08 7.72 7.33
CA GLY A 98 11.84 6.52 7.68
C GLY A 98 11.46 5.32 6.82
N GLY A 99 12.38 4.37 6.75
CA GLY A 99 12.23 3.16 5.97
C GLY A 99 13.41 2.23 6.17
N LEU A 100 13.31 1.04 5.57
CA LEU A 100 14.35 0.02 5.61
C LEU A 100 14.63 -0.47 4.20
N LEU A 101 15.91 -0.73 3.92
CA LEU A 101 16.35 -1.58 2.84
C LEU A 101 16.90 -2.86 3.48
N ILE A 102 16.32 -4.00 3.13
CA ILE A 102 16.76 -5.32 3.58
C ILE A 102 17.50 -5.98 2.43
N ASP A 103 18.69 -6.53 2.71
CA ASP A 103 19.44 -7.41 1.82
C ASP A 103 19.19 -8.86 2.22
N ASN A 104 18.43 -9.59 1.40
CA ASN A 104 18.05 -10.98 1.67
C ASN A 104 19.09 -11.99 1.17
N ARG A 105 20.18 -11.54 0.54
CA ARG A 105 21.21 -12.41 -0.04
C ARG A 105 22.24 -12.89 0.98
N ASN A 106 22.05 -12.58 2.26
CA ASN A 106 23.02 -12.84 3.34
C ASN A 106 24.41 -12.25 3.04
N THR A 107 24.49 -11.17 2.27
CA THR A 107 25.76 -10.48 2.01
C THR A 107 26.16 -9.72 3.27
N PRO A 108 27.41 -9.84 3.77
CA PRO A 108 27.89 -9.02 4.87
C PRO A 108 27.79 -7.54 4.49
N CYS A 109 26.83 -6.84 5.10
CA CYS A 109 26.63 -5.41 4.91
C CYS A 109 26.80 -4.74 6.27
N SER A 110 27.53 -3.63 6.31
CA SER A 110 27.53 -2.80 7.50
C SER A 110 26.12 -2.22 7.67
N HIS A 111 25.61 -2.20 8.91
CA HIS A 111 24.37 -1.47 9.19
C HIS A 111 24.61 0.02 8.94
N VAL A 112 24.18 0.52 7.79
CA VAL A 112 24.30 1.92 7.42
C VAL A 112 22.98 2.63 7.73
N SER A 113 23.05 3.66 8.57
CA SER A 113 21.95 4.62 8.76
C SER A 113 22.17 5.79 7.81
N ALA A 114 21.20 6.05 6.93
CA ALA A 114 21.20 7.24 6.08
C ALA A 114 20.66 8.49 6.80
N ILE A 115 20.19 8.33 8.04
CA ILE A 115 19.67 9.41 8.89
C ILE A 115 20.61 9.69 10.06
N ASP A 116 20.55 10.91 10.59
CA ASP A 116 21.31 11.35 11.76
C ASP A 116 20.85 10.64 13.05
N ALA A 117 21.66 10.79 14.11
CA ALA A 117 21.44 10.10 15.38
C ALA A 117 20.18 10.57 16.11
N GLU A 118 19.80 11.83 16.01
CA GLU A 118 18.62 12.39 16.67
C GLU A 118 17.35 11.88 15.99
N THR A 119 17.28 11.97 14.66
CA THR A 119 16.18 11.40 13.88
C THR A 119 16.03 9.90 14.14
N LYS A 120 17.15 9.16 14.21
CA LYS A 120 17.14 7.74 14.53
C LYS A 120 16.58 7.47 15.93
N ALA A 121 16.98 8.26 16.93
CA ALA A 121 16.49 8.12 18.30
C ALA A 121 14.97 8.35 18.37
N ASN A 122 14.48 9.43 17.75
CA ASN A 122 13.06 9.78 17.70
C ASN A 122 12.21 8.68 17.02
N LEU A 123 12.67 8.15 15.87
CA LEU A 123 11.99 7.04 15.20
C LEU A 123 11.97 5.79 16.09
N THR A 124 13.09 5.48 16.74
CA THR A 124 13.20 4.31 17.63
C THR A 124 12.24 4.42 18.82
N GLU A 125 12.09 5.61 19.40
CA GLU A 125 11.15 5.83 20.50
C GLU A 125 9.69 5.58 20.08
N VAL A 126 9.26 6.14 18.95
CA VAL A 126 7.91 5.91 18.43
C VAL A 126 7.68 4.43 18.15
N LEU A 127 8.62 3.76 17.47
CA LEU A 127 8.50 2.33 17.18
C LEU A 127 8.45 1.48 18.45
N ASN A 128 9.28 1.79 19.46
CA ASN A 128 9.26 1.08 20.75
C ASN A 128 7.95 1.24 21.52
N ARG A 129 7.21 2.33 21.28
CA ARG A 129 5.87 2.51 21.84
C ARG A 129 4.80 1.70 21.10
N GLU A 130 4.88 1.63 19.77
CA GLU A 130 3.85 0.96 18.96
C GLU A 130 4.03 -0.57 18.90
N ILE A 131 5.28 -1.07 18.84
CA ILE A 131 5.60 -2.49 18.66
C ILE A 131 5.01 -3.39 19.77
N PRO A 132 5.08 -3.06 21.06
CA PRO A 132 4.53 -3.91 22.12
C PRO A 132 3.03 -4.17 21.98
N ASP A 133 2.28 -3.19 21.47
CA ASP A 133 0.83 -3.27 21.27
C ASP A 133 0.43 -3.66 19.84
N LEU A 134 1.38 -4.10 19.00
CA LEU A 134 1.16 -4.33 17.57
C LEU A 134 -0.06 -5.23 17.29
N ALA A 135 -0.23 -6.33 18.03
CA ALA A 135 -1.35 -7.24 17.85
C ALA A 135 -2.71 -6.53 18.05
N LYS A 136 -2.79 -5.64 19.04
CA LYS A 136 -3.98 -4.83 19.32
C LYS A 136 -4.21 -3.79 18.22
N LEU A 137 -3.15 -3.12 17.75
CA LEU A 137 -3.22 -2.17 16.64
C LEU A 137 -3.73 -2.83 15.35
N LEU A 138 -3.18 -4.01 15.00
CA LEU A 138 -3.59 -4.79 13.84
C LEU A 138 -5.05 -5.26 13.95
N THR A 139 -5.46 -5.70 15.14
CA THR A 139 -6.86 -6.08 15.41
C THR A 139 -7.81 -4.90 15.20
N LYS A 140 -7.49 -3.72 15.75
CA LYS A 140 -8.30 -2.51 15.58
C LYS A 140 -8.37 -2.09 14.12
N ARG A 141 -7.23 -2.08 13.42
CA ARG A 141 -7.14 -1.76 11.99
C ARG A 141 -8.00 -2.67 11.14
N LYS A 142 -7.94 -3.99 11.38
CA LYS A 142 -8.77 -4.98 10.72
C LYS A 142 -10.26 -4.73 10.95
N LYS A 143 -10.66 -4.49 12.20
CA LYS A 143 -12.06 -4.19 12.56
C LYS A 143 -12.58 -2.97 11.81
N ILE A 144 -11.81 -1.88 11.78
CA ILE A 144 -12.19 -0.65 11.07
C ILE A 144 -12.31 -0.88 9.57
N PHE A 145 -11.36 -1.60 8.97
CA PHE A 145 -11.41 -1.93 7.55
C PHE A 145 -12.68 -2.74 7.22
N GLU A 146 -12.95 -3.82 7.96
CA GLU A 146 -14.12 -4.68 7.76
C GLU A 146 -15.43 -3.89 7.92
N TYR A 147 -15.51 -3.05 8.95
CA TYR A 147 -16.65 -2.16 9.17
C TYR A 147 -16.85 -1.22 7.98
N GLY A 148 -15.81 -0.51 7.52
CA GLY A 148 -15.93 0.43 6.42
C GLY A 148 -16.28 -0.22 5.09
N ILE A 149 -15.71 -1.39 4.77
CA ILE A 149 -16.09 -2.13 3.57
C ILE A 149 -17.58 -2.53 3.62
N GLU A 150 -18.08 -3.00 4.76
CA GLU A 150 -19.51 -3.30 4.93
C GLU A 150 -20.38 -2.04 4.78
N ARG A 151 -19.97 -0.91 5.36
CA ARG A 151 -20.70 0.36 5.20
C ARG A 151 -20.75 0.79 3.74
N PHE A 152 -19.62 0.83 3.04
CA PHE A 152 -19.59 1.25 1.63
C PHE A 152 -20.34 0.30 0.70
N ARG A 153 -20.44 -0.99 1.04
CA ARG A 153 -21.29 -1.95 0.32
C ARG A 153 -22.77 -1.54 0.30
N GLN A 154 -23.26 -0.85 1.33
CA GLN A 154 -24.63 -0.34 1.38
C GLN A 154 -24.91 0.76 0.34
N LEU A 155 -23.88 1.44 -0.17
CA LEU A 155 -23.98 2.38 -1.29
C LEU A 155 -23.86 1.68 -2.65
N GLY A 156 -23.68 0.34 -2.67
CA GLY A 156 -23.51 -0.45 -3.88
C GLY A 156 -22.06 -0.67 -4.31
N PHE A 157 -21.08 -0.18 -3.54
CA PHE A 157 -19.67 -0.37 -3.83
C PHE A 157 -19.17 -1.78 -3.49
N GLU A 158 -18.00 -2.13 -4.03
CA GLU A 158 -17.30 -3.38 -3.74
C GLU A 158 -15.85 -3.13 -3.31
N GLU A 159 -15.28 -4.08 -2.58
CA GLU A 159 -13.84 -4.07 -2.31
C GLU A 159 -13.07 -4.30 -3.63
N ARG A 160 -12.01 -3.53 -3.87
CA ARG A 160 -11.23 -3.63 -5.10
C ARG A 160 -10.29 -4.84 -5.12
N PHE A 161 -9.68 -5.17 -3.99
CA PHE A 161 -8.78 -6.31 -3.88
C PHE A 161 -9.49 -7.47 -3.19
N LYS A 162 -9.06 -8.70 -3.48
CA LYS A 162 -9.52 -9.86 -2.74
C LYS A 162 -8.77 -9.91 -1.41
N GLN A 163 -9.51 -10.02 -0.31
CA GLN A 163 -8.92 -10.09 1.02
C GLN A 163 -8.36 -11.50 1.29
N ASP A 164 -7.08 -11.57 1.67
CA ASP A 164 -6.49 -12.74 2.35
C ASP A 164 -6.53 -12.48 3.87
N LYS A 165 -6.69 -13.54 4.67
CA LYS A 165 -6.72 -13.45 6.15
C LYS A 165 -5.43 -12.86 6.72
N LEU A 166 -4.32 -12.98 6.00
CA LEU A 166 -3.00 -12.49 6.37
C LEU A 166 -2.69 -11.10 5.79
N THR A 167 -3.61 -10.52 5.02
CA THR A 167 -3.45 -9.16 4.48
C THR A 167 -3.77 -8.11 5.54
N VAL A 168 -2.94 -7.08 5.61
CA VAL A 168 -3.13 -5.89 6.45
C VAL A 168 -3.22 -4.66 5.53
N PRO A 169 -4.43 -4.29 5.06
CA PRO A 169 -4.59 -3.19 4.10
C PRO A 169 -4.14 -1.85 4.67
N VAL A 170 -3.49 -1.01 3.85
CA VAL A 170 -3.12 0.36 4.24
C VAL A 170 -4.20 1.42 3.96
N ALA A 171 -5.17 1.07 3.11
CA ALA A 171 -6.30 1.91 2.73
C ALA A 171 -7.52 1.04 2.40
N MET A 172 -8.73 1.60 2.46
CA MET A 172 -9.93 0.95 1.92
C MET A 172 -9.99 1.21 0.42
N MET A 173 -9.62 0.22 -0.38
CA MET A 173 -9.67 0.29 -1.84
C MET A 173 -11.04 -0.15 -2.33
N ILE A 174 -11.76 0.76 -2.99
CA ILE A 174 -13.17 0.62 -3.30
C ILE A 174 -13.38 0.68 -4.82
N ARG A 175 -14.05 -0.33 -5.36
CA ARG A 175 -14.53 -0.37 -6.75
C ARG A 175 -15.86 0.38 -6.84
N ASN A 176 -15.91 1.37 -7.71
CA ASN A 176 -17.02 2.32 -7.83
C ASN A 176 -18.23 1.75 -8.58
N LYS A 177 -18.03 0.82 -9.52
CA LYS A 177 -19.09 0.18 -10.31
C LYS A 177 -19.97 1.16 -11.09
N GLY A 178 -19.38 2.27 -11.54
CA GLY A 178 -20.06 3.32 -12.30
C GLY A 178 -21.09 4.13 -11.48
N ILE A 179 -21.13 3.97 -10.16
CA ILE A 179 -22.07 4.70 -9.29
C ILE A 179 -21.73 6.19 -9.30
N ILE A 180 -20.46 6.53 -9.09
CA ILE A 180 -19.96 7.90 -9.15
C ILE A 180 -19.34 8.16 -10.52
N ARG A 181 -19.90 9.13 -11.25
CA ARG A 181 -19.42 9.47 -12.61
C ARG A 181 -18.11 10.27 -12.61
N ASP A 182 -17.90 11.11 -11.60
CA ASP A 182 -16.74 11.99 -11.49
C ASP A 182 -15.96 11.72 -10.20
N LEU A 183 -15.09 10.70 -10.24
CA LEU A 183 -14.21 10.33 -9.13
C LEU A 183 -13.22 11.45 -8.75
N PRO A 184 -12.65 12.24 -9.69
CA PRO A 184 -11.87 13.44 -9.35
C PRO A 184 -12.65 14.49 -8.55
N ALA A 185 -13.92 14.74 -8.87
CA ALA A 185 -14.77 15.63 -8.09
C ALA A 185 -15.05 15.06 -6.69
N LEU A 186 -15.32 13.75 -6.58
CA LEU A 186 -15.46 13.08 -5.29
C LEU A 186 -14.21 13.27 -4.42
N LYS A 187 -13.02 13.03 -4.99
CA LYS A 187 -11.74 13.25 -4.28
C LYS A 187 -11.66 14.67 -3.73
N THR A 188 -11.99 15.67 -4.56
CA THR A 188 -11.95 17.08 -4.15
C THR A 188 -12.93 17.36 -3.02
N GLU A 189 -14.13 16.78 -3.07
CA GLU A 189 -15.13 16.91 -2.00
C GLU A 189 -14.66 16.27 -0.69
N LEU A 190 -14.09 15.08 -0.74
CA LEU A 190 -13.52 14.40 0.42
C LEU A 190 -12.39 15.22 1.06
N TRP A 191 -11.51 15.82 0.25
CA TRP A 191 -10.43 16.68 0.75
C TRP A 191 -10.94 17.94 1.44
N ARG A 192 -11.99 18.57 0.91
CA ARG A 192 -12.65 19.72 1.56
C ARG A 192 -13.21 19.38 2.94
N HIS A 193 -13.50 18.12 3.17
CA HIS A 193 -14.01 17.58 4.43
C HIS A 193 -12.91 16.96 5.32
N GLY A 194 -11.63 17.14 4.97
CA GLY A 194 -10.49 16.64 5.74
C GLY A 194 -10.20 15.16 5.57
N ILE A 195 -10.76 14.50 4.54
CA ILE A 195 -10.59 13.08 4.28
C ILE A 195 -9.53 12.89 3.19
N GLU A 196 -8.37 12.35 3.54
CA GLU A 196 -7.26 12.09 2.61
C GLU A 196 -7.54 10.89 1.68
N ALA A 197 -8.39 11.11 0.69
CA ALA A 197 -8.77 10.12 -0.32
C ALA A 197 -8.06 10.36 -1.66
N SER A 198 -8.09 9.36 -2.56
CA SER A 198 -7.72 9.59 -3.95
C SER A 198 -8.41 8.61 -4.90
N VAL A 199 -8.37 8.96 -6.18
CA VAL A 199 -8.75 8.07 -7.29
C VAL A 199 -7.61 7.07 -7.52
N PHE A 200 -7.97 5.84 -7.86
CA PHE A 200 -7.03 4.88 -8.39
C PHE A 200 -7.00 4.98 -9.92
N TYR A 201 -6.16 5.90 -10.42
CA TYR A 201 -6.13 6.26 -11.84
C TYR A 201 -5.94 5.05 -12.75
N GLY A 202 -6.66 5.04 -13.87
CA GLY A 202 -6.71 3.90 -14.80
C GLY A 202 -7.83 2.90 -14.51
N GLU A 203 -8.52 3.03 -13.38
CA GLU A 203 -9.62 2.15 -13.00
C GLU A 203 -10.83 2.93 -12.45
N ASP A 204 -12.00 2.29 -12.51
CA ASP A 204 -13.22 2.76 -11.86
C ASP A 204 -13.19 2.44 -10.36
N ALA A 205 -12.24 3.06 -9.66
CA ALA A 205 -11.95 2.81 -8.26
C ALA A 205 -11.37 4.05 -7.56
N PHE A 206 -11.59 4.12 -6.26
CA PHE A 206 -11.04 5.14 -5.37
C PHE A 206 -10.65 4.49 -4.04
N PHE A 207 -10.00 5.26 -3.18
CA PHE A 207 -9.67 4.79 -1.85
C PHE A 207 -9.78 5.88 -0.81
N VAL A 208 -10.11 5.44 0.41
CA VAL A 208 -10.21 6.29 1.60
C VAL A 208 -9.30 5.75 2.70
N PRO A 209 -8.93 6.58 3.69
CA PRO A 209 -8.04 6.17 4.76
C PRO A 209 -8.56 4.95 5.53
N SER A 210 -7.66 4.04 5.86
CA SER A 210 -7.91 2.96 6.81
C SER A 210 -6.72 2.92 7.74
N HIS A 211 -6.90 3.05 9.05
CA HIS A 211 -5.81 2.91 10.01
C HIS A 211 -6.32 2.71 11.44
N GLN A 212 -5.42 2.27 12.32
CA GLN A 212 -5.67 1.95 13.72
C GLN A 212 -6.15 3.13 14.58
N ASN A 213 -6.09 4.37 14.07
CA ASN A 213 -6.55 5.55 14.83
C ASN A 213 -7.99 5.95 14.48
N LEU A 214 -8.56 5.43 13.38
CA LEU A 214 -9.96 5.65 13.06
C LEU A 214 -10.90 4.95 14.05
N THR A 215 -12.10 5.49 14.14
CA THR A 215 -13.27 4.95 14.83
C THR A 215 -14.36 4.63 13.82
N GLU A 216 -15.40 3.90 14.25
CA GLU A 216 -16.59 3.65 13.41
C GLU A 216 -17.28 4.98 13.03
N ALA A 217 -17.27 5.97 13.92
CA ALA A 217 -17.82 7.30 13.65
C ALA A 217 -17.07 8.05 12.54
N ASP A 218 -15.74 7.92 12.48
CA ASP A 218 -14.94 8.51 11.38
C ASP A 218 -15.31 7.87 10.03
N VAL A 219 -15.51 6.56 10.02
CA VAL A 219 -15.92 5.82 8.82
C VAL A 219 -17.36 6.18 8.42
N ASP A 220 -18.27 6.33 9.39
CA ASP A 220 -19.63 6.81 9.15
C ASP A 220 -19.64 8.23 8.57
N TYR A 221 -18.74 9.09 9.02
CA TYR A 221 -18.55 10.41 8.42
C TYR A 221 -18.12 10.29 6.96
N PHE A 222 -17.14 9.44 6.63
CA PHE A 222 -16.75 9.19 5.24
C PHE A 222 -17.95 8.74 4.40
N PHE A 223 -18.72 7.78 4.93
CA PHE A 223 -19.93 7.26 4.29
C PHE A 223 -20.96 8.37 4.02
N GLN A 224 -21.23 9.23 5.00
CA GLN A 224 -22.21 10.32 4.86
C GLN A 224 -21.80 11.34 3.79
N ILE A 225 -20.52 11.71 3.74
CA ILE A 225 -20.02 12.63 2.71
C ILE A 225 -20.15 12.02 1.32
N ILE A 226 -19.77 10.74 1.15
CA ILE A 226 -19.90 10.04 -0.13
C ILE A 226 -21.37 9.89 -0.54
N GLN A 227 -22.24 9.53 0.41
CA GLN A 227 -23.68 9.42 0.17
C GLN A 227 -24.29 10.76 -0.26
N SER A 228 -23.94 11.85 0.43
CA SER A 228 -24.40 13.19 0.06
C SER A 228 -23.90 13.60 -1.33
N PHE A 229 -22.64 13.27 -1.66
CA PHE A 229 -22.08 13.53 -2.99
C PHE A 229 -22.86 12.80 -4.09
N ILE A 230 -23.19 11.52 -3.89
CA ILE A 230 -24.00 10.74 -4.83
C ILE A 230 -25.39 11.39 -5.02
N GLN A 231 -26.04 11.78 -3.93
CA GLN A 231 -27.39 12.38 -3.97
C GLN A 231 -27.43 13.72 -4.70
N LYS A 232 -26.38 14.55 -4.60
CA LYS A 232 -26.28 15.83 -5.32
C LYS A 232 -26.03 15.66 -6.83
N ALA A 233 -25.56 14.49 -7.25
CA ALA A 233 -25.22 14.20 -8.64
C ALA A 233 -26.35 13.48 -9.42
N LEU A 234 -27.45 13.15 -8.73
CA LEU A 234 -28.71 12.66 -9.31
C LEU A 234 -29.59 13.84 -9.72
#